data_AF-A0A918DXU8-F1
#
_entry.id   AF-A0A918DXU8-F1
#
_cell.length_a   1.000
_cell.length_b   1.000
_cell.length_c   1.000
_cell.angle_alpha   90.00
_cell.angle_beta   90.00
_cell.angle_gamma   90.00
#
_symmetry.space_group_name_H-M   'P 1'
#
loop_
_entity.id
_entity.type
_entity.pdbx_description
1 polymer ?
#
loop_
_entity_poly.entity_id
_entity_poly.type
_entity_poly.pdbx_seq_one_letter_code
_entity_poly.pdbx_strand_id
1 'polypeptide(L)'
;MNTQQQDNSSLLARARELRALLLDYIAGGPAQAPKYKQLRDELLAATSLQSLLPPLLGKYEKLDDLWHAMKYQVPSKIERQELIRKEFEPLIETLDGSAQSASSAETEFRAVNTSQLLKGWLRLNEQAMEPKRRLSNGVKVLVQVCSSIIDVHYRSLEIRGGNTDPTQVFEMAKDVLFASSAETDKQILVADTVAGASALFKSLDEIREQFARGGVPEKEQPALASAGADLALNSAMALLSCWQMLRTLHDTAPA
;
A
#
# COMPACT_ATOMS: atom_id res chain seq x y z
N MET A 1 -19.47 27.83 20.07
CA MET A 1 -18.18 27.22 19.71
C MET A 1 -18.29 25.81 19.10
N ASN A 2 -19.49 25.20 18.95
CA ASN A 2 -19.60 23.81 18.43
C ASN A 2 -19.68 23.67 16.90
N THR A 3 -20.25 24.62 16.15
CA THR A 3 -20.53 24.43 14.71
C THR A 3 -19.26 24.42 13.85
N GLN A 4 -18.34 25.35 14.11
CA GLN A 4 -17.11 25.52 13.30
C GLN A 4 -16.11 24.36 13.49
N GLN A 5 -16.10 23.75 14.68
CA GLN A 5 -15.25 22.60 15.00
C GLN A 5 -15.82 21.31 14.41
N GLN A 6 -17.15 21.20 14.34
CA GLN A 6 -17.84 20.09 13.67
C GLN A 6 -17.67 20.16 12.15
N ASP A 7 -17.74 21.36 11.55
CA ASP A 7 -17.52 21.58 10.12
C ASP A 7 -16.07 21.27 9.69
N ASN A 8 -15.07 21.70 10.48
CA ASN A 8 -13.67 21.37 10.20
C ASN A 8 -13.39 19.87 10.29
N SER A 9 -13.96 19.17 11.27
CA SER A 9 -13.78 17.72 11.41
C SER A 9 -14.38 16.95 10.22
N SER A 10 -15.52 17.40 9.70
CA SER A 10 -16.13 16.84 8.50
C SER A 10 -15.31 17.12 7.24
N LEU A 11 -14.77 18.32 7.08
CA LEU A 11 -13.90 18.69 5.95
C LEU A 11 -12.58 17.92 5.99
N LEU A 12 -12.00 17.72 7.17
CA LEU A 12 -10.79 16.93 7.37
C LEU A 12 -10.99 15.47 6.95
N ALA A 13 -12.13 14.87 7.32
CA ALA A 13 -12.47 13.52 6.91
C ALA A 13 -12.56 13.40 5.38
N ARG A 14 -13.21 14.36 4.71
CA ARG A 14 -13.33 14.41 3.24
C ARG A 14 -11.97 14.60 2.55
N ALA A 15 -11.12 15.47 3.10
CA ALA A 15 -9.76 15.70 2.58
C ALA A 15 -8.90 14.44 2.66
N ARG A 16 -8.93 13.73 3.80
CA ARG A 16 -8.25 12.44 3.99
C ARG A 16 -8.82 11.36 3.09
N GLU A 17 -10.14 11.29 2.95
CA GLU A 17 -10.80 10.31 2.09
C GLU A 17 -10.44 10.53 0.60
N LEU A 18 -10.40 11.78 0.15
CA LEU A 18 -10.00 12.11 -1.21
C LEU A 18 -8.53 11.81 -1.46
N ARG A 19 -7.65 12.16 -0.52
CA ARG A 19 -6.22 11.81 -0.56
C ARG A 19 -6.05 10.30 -0.68
N ALA A 20 -6.71 9.53 0.19
CA ALA A 20 -6.64 8.07 0.18
C ALA A 20 -7.16 7.47 -1.15
N LEU A 21 -8.29 7.98 -1.67
CA LEU A 21 -8.83 7.56 -2.97
C LEU A 21 -7.82 7.77 -4.10
N LEU A 22 -7.18 8.94 -4.15
CA LEU A 22 -6.20 9.25 -5.18
C LEU A 22 -4.94 8.37 -5.07
N LEU A 23 -4.48 8.11 -3.84
CA LEU A 23 -3.35 7.21 -3.58
C LEU A 23 -3.66 5.77 -3.99
N ASP A 24 -4.85 5.26 -3.64
CA ASP A 24 -5.33 3.93 -4.04
C ASP A 24 -5.49 3.83 -5.57
N TYR A 25 -6.05 4.87 -6.20
CA TYR A 25 -6.20 4.87 -7.66
C TYR A 25 -4.84 4.83 -8.39
N ILE A 26 -3.86 5.62 -7.95
CA ILE A 26 -2.49 5.54 -8.48
C ILE A 26 -1.87 4.18 -8.19
N ALA A 27 -2.22 3.58 -7.06
CA ALA A 27 -1.78 2.25 -6.67
C ALA A 27 -2.26 1.14 -7.61
N GLY A 28 -3.19 1.43 -8.52
CA GLY A 28 -3.87 0.46 -9.39
C GLY A 28 -5.23 0.04 -8.87
N GLY A 29 -5.74 0.72 -7.84
CA GLY A 29 -7.07 0.51 -7.28
C GLY A 29 -8.18 0.93 -8.26
N PRO A 30 -9.43 0.53 -7.98
CA PRO A 30 -10.54 0.78 -8.88
C PRO A 30 -10.78 2.29 -9.07
N ALA A 31 -11.10 2.69 -10.30
CA ALA A 31 -11.48 4.05 -10.60
C ALA A 31 -12.82 4.39 -9.91
N GLN A 32 -12.78 5.26 -8.90
CA GLN A 32 -13.96 5.73 -8.18
C GLN A 32 -14.37 7.12 -8.64
N ALA A 33 -14.53 7.32 -9.96
CA ALA A 33 -14.78 8.63 -10.57
C ALA A 33 -15.99 9.40 -9.98
N PRO A 34 -17.15 8.78 -9.67
CA PRO A 34 -18.26 9.48 -9.03
C PRO A 34 -17.90 10.02 -7.64
N LYS A 35 -17.18 9.21 -6.85
CA LYS A 35 -16.75 9.55 -5.49
C LYS A 35 -15.67 10.63 -5.49
N TYR A 36 -14.72 10.55 -6.43
CA TYR A 36 -13.74 11.61 -6.68
C TYR A 36 -14.42 12.95 -6.94
N LYS A 37 -15.39 12.97 -7.87
CA LYS A 37 -16.13 14.19 -8.23
C LYS A 37 -16.87 14.76 -7.02
N GLN A 38 -17.59 13.92 -6.29
CA GLN A 38 -18.31 14.33 -5.08
C GLN A 38 -17.37 14.98 -4.05
N LEU A 39 -16.30 14.29 -3.64
CA LEU A 39 -15.37 14.80 -2.62
C LEU A 39 -14.65 16.07 -3.07
N ARG A 40 -14.28 16.13 -4.35
CA ARG A 40 -13.68 17.32 -4.97
C ARG A 40 -14.63 18.51 -4.89
N ASP A 41 -15.88 18.35 -5.29
CA ASP A 41 -16.86 19.44 -5.33
C ASP A 41 -17.22 19.91 -3.90
N GLU A 42 -17.32 18.98 -2.94
CA GLU A 42 -17.51 19.30 -1.52
C GLU A 42 -16.35 20.14 -0.95
N LEU A 43 -15.09 19.83 -1.31
CA LEU A 43 -13.92 20.59 -0.86
C LEU A 43 -13.79 21.94 -1.57
N LEU A 44 -14.10 22.02 -2.87
CA LEU A 44 -14.08 23.27 -3.64
C LEU A 44 -15.18 24.25 -3.23
N ALA A 45 -16.31 23.76 -2.74
CA ALA A 45 -17.39 24.58 -2.22
C ALA A 45 -17.00 25.33 -0.91
N ALA A 46 -15.98 24.85 -0.19
CA ALA A 46 -15.49 25.48 1.03
C ALA A 46 -14.58 26.68 0.71
N THR A 47 -15.17 27.88 0.57
CA THR A 47 -14.45 29.11 0.21
C THR A 47 -13.30 29.44 1.19
N SER A 48 -13.43 29.07 2.46
CA SER A 48 -12.40 29.25 3.50
C SER A 48 -11.11 28.47 3.25
N LEU A 49 -11.12 27.46 2.36
CA LEU A 49 -9.99 26.58 2.09
C LEU A 49 -9.32 26.84 0.75
N GLN A 50 -9.80 27.79 -0.07
CA GLN A 50 -9.34 27.98 -1.45
C GLN A 50 -7.82 28.11 -1.60
N SER A 51 -7.14 28.80 -0.68
CA SER A 51 -5.68 28.97 -0.71
C SER A 51 -4.88 27.74 -0.27
N LEU A 52 -5.56 26.73 0.29
CA LEU A 52 -4.97 25.51 0.83
C LEU A 52 -5.34 24.27 -0.01
N LEU A 53 -6.30 24.40 -0.91
CA LEU A 53 -6.71 23.30 -1.76
C LEU A 53 -5.56 22.90 -2.71
N PRO A 54 -5.29 21.59 -2.86
CA PRO A 54 -4.35 21.08 -3.85
C PRO A 54 -4.67 21.65 -5.25
N PRO A 55 -3.70 22.25 -5.97
CA PRO A 55 -3.90 22.78 -7.32
C PRO A 55 -4.43 21.73 -8.31
N LEU A 56 -4.09 20.45 -8.08
CA LEU A 56 -4.60 19.32 -8.85
C LEU A 56 -6.13 19.21 -8.82
N LEU A 57 -6.80 19.60 -7.72
CA LEU A 57 -8.26 19.59 -7.64
C LEU A 57 -8.89 20.70 -8.48
N GLY A 58 -8.26 21.87 -8.53
CA GLY A 58 -8.71 22.97 -9.40
C GLY A 58 -8.49 22.66 -10.88
N LYS A 59 -7.38 21.98 -11.20
CA LYS A 59 -6.93 21.76 -12.58
C LYS A 59 -7.62 20.59 -13.29
N TYR A 60 -7.95 19.52 -12.57
CA TYR A 60 -8.52 18.32 -13.17
C TYR A 60 -9.91 18.06 -12.58
N GLU A 61 -10.97 18.17 -13.39
CA GLU A 61 -12.34 17.84 -12.98
C GLU A 61 -12.58 16.33 -12.96
N LYS A 62 -11.93 15.60 -13.88
CA LYS A 62 -12.09 14.16 -14.02
C LYS A 62 -10.87 13.42 -13.50
N LEU A 63 -11.13 12.31 -12.82
CA LEU A 63 -10.10 11.43 -12.27
C LEU A 63 -9.16 10.89 -13.37
N ASP A 64 -9.72 10.55 -14.53
CA ASP A 64 -8.92 10.06 -15.66
C ASP A 64 -8.00 11.14 -16.22
N ASP A 65 -8.44 12.40 -16.31
CA ASP A 65 -7.61 13.50 -16.83
C ASP A 65 -6.43 13.77 -15.89
N LEU A 66 -6.67 13.73 -14.57
CA LEU A 66 -5.64 13.80 -13.54
C LEU A 66 -4.60 12.70 -13.73
N TRP A 67 -5.06 11.46 -13.92
CA TRP A 67 -4.16 10.32 -14.12
C TRP A 67 -3.36 10.41 -15.40
N HIS A 68 -3.97 10.74 -16.53
CA HIS A 68 -3.25 10.91 -17.79
C HIS A 68 -2.17 11.97 -17.64
N ALA A 69 -2.48 13.12 -17.03
CA ALA A 69 -1.49 14.17 -16.81
C ALA A 69 -0.34 13.71 -15.92
N MET A 70 -0.64 13.08 -14.78
CA MET A 70 0.39 12.56 -13.86
C MET A 70 1.25 11.47 -14.50
N LYS A 71 0.66 10.60 -15.33
CA LYS A 71 1.37 9.52 -16.00
C LYS A 71 2.48 10.02 -16.92
N TYR A 72 2.24 11.12 -17.64
CA TYR A 72 3.21 11.69 -18.57
C TYR A 72 4.21 12.66 -17.92
N GLN A 73 3.80 13.33 -16.83
CA GLN A 73 4.66 14.32 -16.15
C GLN A 73 5.58 13.68 -15.12
N VAL A 74 5.11 12.62 -14.48
CA VAL A 74 5.81 11.94 -13.38
C VAL A 74 5.86 10.46 -13.72
N PRO A 75 7.01 9.91 -14.14
CA PRO A 75 7.08 8.54 -14.64
C PRO A 75 6.91 7.50 -13.52
N SER A 76 7.35 7.81 -12.30
CA SER A 76 7.26 6.89 -11.17
C SER A 76 5.89 6.98 -10.47
N LYS A 77 5.27 5.82 -10.24
CA LYS A 77 4.05 5.69 -9.44
C LYS A 77 4.24 6.23 -8.01
N ILE A 78 5.46 6.13 -7.49
CA ILE A 78 5.83 6.56 -6.14
C ILE A 78 5.92 8.07 -6.06
N GLU A 79 6.61 8.69 -7.01
CA GLU A 79 6.65 10.15 -7.14
C GLU A 79 5.25 10.74 -7.32
N ARG A 80 4.35 10.05 -8.04
CA ARG A 80 2.93 10.48 -8.16
C ARG A 80 2.20 10.44 -6.82
N GLN A 81 2.41 9.40 -6.03
CA GLN A 81 1.81 9.31 -4.69
C GLN A 81 2.37 10.37 -3.75
N GLU A 82 3.69 10.59 -3.76
CA GLU A 82 4.32 11.66 -2.99
C GLU A 82 3.84 13.06 -3.39
N LEU A 83 3.65 13.30 -4.69
CA LEU A 83 3.06 14.55 -5.17
C LEU A 83 1.68 14.80 -4.56
N ILE A 84 0.79 13.79 -4.52
CA ILE A 84 -0.52 13.95 -3.87
C ILE A 84 -0.37 14.22 -2.38
N ARG A 85 0.48 13.46 -1.67
CA ARG A 85 0.67 13.67 -0.23
C ARG A 85 1.10 15.11 0.05
N LYS A 86 2.13 15.56 -0.66
CA LYS A 86 2.68 16.92 -0.54
C LYS A 86 1.65 18.00 -0.81
N GLU A 87 0.82 17.84 -1.84
CA GLU A 87 -0.19 18.83 -2.22
C GLU A 87 -1.37 18.88 -1.22
N PHE A 88 -1.70 17.76 -0.57
CA PHE A 88 -2.77 17.69 0.44
C PHE A 88 -2.32 18.09 1.86
N GLU A 89 -1.02 18.10 2.13
CA GLU A 89 -0.48 18.37 3.47
C GLU A 89 -0.93 19.73 4.05
N PRO A 90 -0.84 20.87 3.33
CA PRO A 90 -1.26 22.16 3.87
C PRO A 90 -2.73 22.21 4.27
N LEU A 91 -3.57 21.53 3.50
CA LEU A 91 -5.01 21.42 3.77
C LEU A 91 -5.28 20.62 5.04
N ILE A 92 -4.63 19.46 5.17
CA ILE A 92 -4.81 18.56 6.30
C ILE A 92 -4.29 19.19 7.59
N GLU A 93 -3.08 19.75 7.59
CA GLU A 93 -2.50 20.41 8.77
C GLU A 93 -3.38 21.55 9.29
N THR A 94 -3.92 22.36 8.37
CA THR A 94 -4.79 23.49 8.75
C THR A 94 -6.11 23.00 9.34
N LEU A 95 -6.71 21.95 8.75
CA LEU A 95 -7.99 21.41 9.20
C LEU A 95 -7.88 20.61 10.51
N ASP A 96 -6.74 19.97 10.76
CA ASP A 96 -6.45 19.25 12.01
C ASP A 96 -6.08 20.22 13.16
N GLY A 97 -5.87 21.50 12.87
CA GLY A 97 -5.53 22.53 13.85
C GLY A 97 -4.08 22.45 14.34
N SER A 98 -3.22 21.70 13.66
CA SER A 98 -1.83 21.44 14.00
C SER A 98 -0.85 22.43 13.36
N ALA A 99 -1.23 23.71 13.26
CA ALA A 99 -0.37 24.77 12.70
C ALA A 99 0.91 25.06 13.53
N GLN A 100 1.15 24.35 14.64
CA GLN A 100 2.42 24.30 15.36
C GLN A 100 2.66 22.91 15.94
N SER A 101 2.94 21.92 15.10
CA SER A 101 3.75 20.74 15.47
C SER A 101 4.22 20.03 14.20
N ALA A 102 4.98 20.73 13.37
CA ALA A 102 6.01 20.08 12.55
C ALA A 102 7.13 19.58 13.47
N SER A 103 6.79 18.69 14.41
CA SER A 103 7.72 17.93 15.21
C SER A 103 7.02 16.64 15.62
N SER A 104 7.30 15.59 14.86
CA SER A 104 7.45 14.24 15.40
C SER A 104 6.30 13.71 16.26
N ALA A 105 5.09 13.63 15.71
CA ALA A 105 4.33 12.40 15.93
C ALA A 105 4.98 11.34 15.02
N GLU A 106 6.19 10.90 15.39
CA GLU A 106 6.73 9.64 14.93
C GLU A 106 5.75 8.57 15.41
N THR A 107 4.68 8.36 14.65
CA THR A 107 4.01 7.07 14.67
C THR A 107 5.12 6.11 14.31
N GLU A 108 5.63 5.42 15.31
CA GLU A 108 6.73 4.48 15.17
C GLU A 108 6.26 3.43 14.15
N PHE A 109 6.60 3.63 12.88
CA PHE A 109 6.28 2.73 11.79
C PHE A 109 7.13 1.49 12.02
N ARG A 110 6.61 0.60 12.86
CA ARG A 110 7.33 -0.60 13.28
C ARG A 110 7.54 -1.47 12.06
N ALA A 111 8.81 -1.70 11.75
CA ALA A 111 9.21 -2.71 10.78
C ALA A 111 8.50 -4.03 11.10
N VAL A 112 8.16 -4.79 10.05
CA VAL A 112 7.55 -6.12 10.19
C VAL A 112 8.32 -6.93 11.23
N ASN A 113 7.65 -7.36 12.30
CA ASN A 113 8.28 -8.23 13.30
C ASN A 113 8.44 -9.64 12.73
N THR A 114 9.54 -9.88 12.04
CA THR A 114 9.85 -11.15 11.36
C THR A 114 9.81 -12.33 12.32
N SER A 115 10.20 -12.15 13.58
CA SER A 115 10.13 -13.19 14.62
C SER A 115 8.68 -13.60 14.92
N GLN A 116 7.78 -12.63 15.08
CA GLN A 116 6.36 -12.90 15.29
C GLN A 116 5.70 -13.51 14.05
N LEU A 117 6.09 -13.06 12.86
CA LEU A 117 5.59 -13.59 11.59
C LEU A 117 5.99 -15.06 11.42
N LEU A 118 7.27 -15.41 11.63
CA LEU A 118 7.75 -16.78 11.57
C LEU A 118 7.14 -17.67 12.67
N LYS A 119 6.96 -17.16 13.89
CA LYS A 119 6.23 -17.88 14.96
C LYS A 119 4.75 -18.08 14.64
N GLY A 120 4.12 -17.11 13.98
CA GLY A 120 2.76 -17.24 13.47
C GLY A 120 2.69 -18.32 12.39
N TRP A 121 3.64 -18.31 11.48
CA TRP A 121 3.78 -19.29 10.40
C TRP A 121 3.96 -20.73 10.89
N LEU A 122 4.90 -20.96 11.81
CA LEU A 122 5.15 -22.29 12.37
C LEU A 122 3.89 -22.88 13.01
N ARG A 123 3.14 -22.06 13.76
CA ARG A 123 1.86 -22.46 14.33
C ARG A 123 0.80 -22.82 13.28
N LEU A 124 0.81 -22.16 12.12
CA LEU A 124 -0.09 -22.52 11.00
C LEU A 124 0.27 -23.88 10.39
N ASN A 125 1.55 -24.25 10.39
CA ASN A 125 2.04 -25.51 9.84
C ASN A 125 1.85 -26.69 10.81
N GLU A 126 1.92 -26.47 12.12
CA GLU A 126 1.73 -27.50 13.14
C GLU A 126 0.28 -27.95 13.34
N GLN A 127 -0.69 -27.13 12.95
CA GLN A 127 -2.12 -27.46 13.11
C GLN A 127 -2.65 -28.26 11.92
N ALA A 128 -3.39 -29.34 12.21
CA ALA A 128 -4.28 -29.97 11.24
C ALA A 128 -5.37 -28.97 10.86
N MET A 129 -5.15 -28.25 9.76
CA MET A 129 -6.00 -27.16 9.30
C MET A 129 -6.61 -27.52 7.96
N GLU A 130 -7.89 -27.19 7.79
CA GLU A 130 -8.59 -27.28 6.51
C GLU A 130 -7.75 -26.66 5.37
N PRO A 131 -7.54 -27.37 4.23
CA PRO A 131 -6.64 -26.92 3.17
C PRO A 131 -6.91 -25.49 2.68
N LYS A 132 -8.18 -25.15 2.43
CA LYS A 132 -8.58 -23.80 2.00
C LYS A 132 -8.21 -22.72 3.04
N ARG A 133 -8.36 -23.05 4.33
CA ARG A 133 -8.03 -22.14 5.42
C ARG A 133 -6.52 -21.93 5.53
N ARG A 134 -5.72 -22.98 5.34
CA ARG A 134 -4.25 -22.89 5.30
C ARG A 134 -3.79 -21.95 4.17
N LEU A 135 -4.29 -22.17 2.94
CA LEU A 135 -3.97 -21.31 1.80
C LEU A 135 -4.36 -19.85 2.06
N SER A 136 -5.58 -19.61 2.56
CA SER A 136 -6.05 -18.26 2.90
C SER A 136 -5.16 -17.56 3.93
N ASN A 137 -4.69 -18.29 4.95
CA ASN A 137 -3.80 -17.71 5.95
C ASN A 137 -2.43 -17.34 5.38
N GLY A 138 -1.87 -18.14 4.45
CA GLY A 138 -0.64 -17.78 3.73
C GLY A 138 -0.78 -16.48 2.93
N VAL A 139 -1.90 -16.33 2.20
CA VAL A 139 -2.20 -15.10 1.46
C VAL A 139 -2.34 -13.89 2.39
N LYS A 140 -2.96 -14.05 3.57
CA LYS A 140 -3.06 -12.98 4.56
C LYS A 140 -1.68 -12.52 5.06
N VAL A 141 -0.76 -13.46 5.29
CA VAL A 141 0.62 -13.13 5.66
C VAL A 141 1.31 -12.32 4.57
N LEU A 142 1.19 -12.75 3.31
CA LEU A 142 1.73 -12.00 2.17
C LEU A 142 1.18 -10.57 2.12
N VAL A 143 -0.14 -10.41 2.19
CA VAL A 143 -0.80 -9.09 2.19
C VAL A 143 -0.31 -8.23 3.35
N GLN A 144 -0.21 -8.80 4.54
CA GLN A 144 0.26 -8.08 5.73
C GLN A 144 1.70 -7.58 5.57
N VAL A 145 2.61 -8.41 5.05
CA VAL A 145 4.01 -8.02 4.81
C VAL A 145 4.10 -6.93 3.75
N CYS A 146 3.44 -7.12 2.60
CA CYS A 146 3.48 -6.16 1.52
C CYS A 146 2.87 -4.81 1.95
N SER A 147 1.73 -4.83 2.66
CA SER A 147 1.11 -3.63 3.24
C SER A 147 2.07 -2.92 4.19
N SER A 148 2.79 -3.66 5.04
CA SER A 148 3.75 -3.06 5.96
C SER A 148 4.94 -2.42 5.24
N ILE A 149 5.45 -3.01 4.16
CA ILE A 149 6.52 -2.40 3.34
C ILE A 149 6.05 -1.04 2.79
N ILE A 150 4.83 -1.03 2.26
CA ILE A 150 4.17 0.15 1.68
C ILE A 150 3.93 1.21 2.77
N ASP A 151 3.30 0.85 3.88
CA ASP A 151 2.95 1.74 4.98
C ASP A 151 4.19 2.45 5.56
N VAL A 152 5.28 1.69 5.76
CA VAL A 152 6.52 2.26 6.30
C VAL A 152 7.19 3.18 5.28
N HIS A 153 7.22 2.81 4.00
CA HIS A 153 7.82 3.66 2.96
C HIS A 153 7.08 5.00 2.85
N TYR A 154 5.76 4.97 2.93
CA TYR A 154 4.92 6.16 2.77
C TYR A 154 4.58 6.90 4.05
N ARG A 155 5.08 6.43 5.21
CA ARG A 155 4.71 6.93 6.54
C ARG A 155 3.19 7.11 6.68
N SER A 156 2.42 6.14 6.19
CA SER A 156 0.96 6.16 6.19
C SER A 156 0.42 4.83 6.71
N LEU A 157 -0.68 4.87 7.47
CA LEU A 157 -1.44 3.68 7.89
C LEU A 157 -2.74 3.55 7.07
N GLU A 158 -2.84 4.25 5.93
CA GLU A 158 -4.04 4.29 5.10
C GLU A 158 -4.23 3.00 4.30
N ILE A 159 -3.17 2.21 4.07
CA ILE A 159 -3.22 0.94 3.35
C ILE A 159 -3.35 -0.19 4.38
N ARG A 160 -4.40 -0.12 5.22
CA ARG A 160 -4.74 -1.21 6.13
C ARG A 160 -5.40 -2.35 5.36
N GLY A 161 -4.57 -3.36 5.08
CA GLY A 161 -4.97 -4.67 4.58
C GLY A 161 -6.17 -5.24 5.33
N GLY A 162 -7.29 -5.30 4.62
CA GLY A 162 -8.52 -5.91 5.10
C GLY A 162 -9.43 -6.37 3.95
N ASN A 163 -9.33 -5.74 2.78
CA ASN A 163 -10.13 -6.07 1.61
C ASN A 163 -9.35 -5.91 0.28
N THR A 164 -8.01 -5.88 0.37
CA THR A 164 -7.15 -5.52 -0.76
C THR A 164 -6.77 -6.77 -1.56
N ASP A 165 -6.89 -6.68 -2.88
CA ASP A 165 -6.52 -7.75 -3.78
C ASP A 165 -5.02 -8.11 -3.61
N PRO A 166 -4.66 -9.37 -3.31
CA PRO A 166 -3.27 -9.76 -3.07
C PRO A 166 -2.33 -9.41 -4.23
N THR A 167 -2.83 -9.48 -5.47
CA THR A 167 -2.05 -9.14 -6.66
C THR A 167 -1.75 -7.65 -6.68
N GLN A 168 -2.73 -6.79 -6.40
CA GLN A 168 -2.52 -5.35 -6.29
C GLN A 168 -1.48 -4.98 -5.22
N VAL A 169 -1.61 -5.51 -4.00
CA VAL A 169 -0.70 -5.18 -2.88
C VAL A 169 0.72 -5.66 -3.19
N PHE A 170 0.85 -6.83 -3.82
CA PHE A 170 2.15 -7.36 -4.23
C PHE A 170 2.85 -6.46 -5.25
N GLU A 171 2.14 -6.00 -6.28
CA GLU A 171 2.69 -5.08 -7.28
C GLU A 171 3.08 -3.72 -6.67
N MET A 172 2.28 -3.18 -5.76
CA MET A 172 2.64 -1.95 -5.03
C MET A 172 3.93 -2.11 -4.22
N ALA A 173 4.11 -3.24 -3.53
CA ALA A 173 5.32 -3.49 -2.77
C ALA A 173 6.55 -3.59 -3.68
N LYS A 174 6.42 -4.18 -4.87
CA LYS A 174 7.49 -4.19 -5.89
C LYS A 174 7.86 -2.79 -6.33
N ASP A 175 6.86 -1.95 -6.63
CA ASP A 175 7.08 -0.56 -7.02
C ASP A 175 7.86 0.19 -5.94
N VAL A 176 7.50 -0.02 -4.66
CA VAL A 176 8.20 0.53 -3.48
C VAL A 176 9.67 0.14 -3.44
N LEU A 177 9.98 -1.14 -3.65
CA LEU A 177 11.36 -1.62 -3.69
C LEU A 177 12.15 -0.98 -4.83
N PHE A 178 11.57 -0.90 -6.02
CA PHE A 178 12.26 -0.30 -7.16
C PHE A 178 12.54 1.18 -6.96
N ALA A 179 11.57 1.97 -6.47
CA ALA A 179 11.85 3.38 -6.21
C ALA A 179 12.87 3.57 -5.09
N SER A 180 12.80 2.76 -4.02
CA SER A 180 13.78 2.80 -2.93
C SER A 180 15.20 2.44 -3.39
N SER A 181 15.34 1.78 -4.53
CA SER A 181 16.62 1.37 -5.12
C SER A 181 17.13 2.28 -6.22
N ALA A 182 16.34 3.27 -6.67
CA ALA A 182 16.63 4.08 -7.86
C ALA A 182 17.93 4.88 -7.73
N GLU A 183 18.29 5.28 -6.51
CA GLU A 183 19.51 6.04 -6.22
C GLU A 183 20.68 5.14 -5.74
N THR A 184 20.50 3.82 -5.78
CA THR A 184 21.48 2.83 -5.28
C THR A 184 22.13 2.06 -6.42
N ASP A 185 23.38 1.62 -6.23
CA ASP A 185 24.07 0.67 -7.12
C ASP A 185 23.49 -0.76 -7.08
N LYS A 186 22.46 -0.99 -6.24
CA LYS A 186 21.87 -2.31 -5.97
C LYS A 186 20.63 -2.61 -6.81
N GLN A 187 20.29 -1.80 -7.81
CA GLN A 187 19.11 -1.99 -8.65
C GLN A 187 19.05 -3.40 -9.28
N ILE A 188 20.20 -3.98 -9.63
CA ILE A 188 20.30 -5.36 -10.13
C ILE A 188 19.85 -6.39 -9.07
N LEU A 189 20.34 -6.27 -7.83
CA LEU A 189 19.95 -7.18 -6.73
C LEU A 189 18.46 -7.09 -6.41
N VAL A 190 17.91 -5.87 -6.47
CA VAL A 190 16.48 -5.64 -6.28
C VAL A 190 15.69 -6.28 -7.42
N ALA A 191 16.12 -6.09 -8.67
CA ALA A 191 15.48 -6.70 -9.83
C ALA A 191 15.46 -8.24 -9.74
N ASP A 192 16.59 -8.86 -9.40
CA ASP A 192 16.71 -10.32 -9.26
C ASP A 192 15.81 -10.85 -8.13
N THR A 193 15.82 -10.18 -6.97
CA THR A 193 14.99 -10.58 -5.82
C THR A 193 13.50 -10.45 -6.12
N VAL A 194 13.10 -9.33 -6.74
CA VAL A 194 11.71 -9.09 -7.14
C VAL A 194 11.26 -10.07 -8.23
N ALA A 195 12.13 -10.43 -9.18
CA ALA A 195 11.85 -11.43 -10.19
C ALA A 195 11.60 -12.81 -9.56
N GLY A 196 12.45 -13.22 -8.62
CA GLY A 196 12.26 -14.46 -7.85
C GLY A 196 10.95 -14.46 -7.05
N ALA A 197 10.67 -13.37 -6.32
CA ALA A 197 9.41 -13.22 -5.59
C ALA A 197 8.18 -13.29 -6.52
N SER A 198 8.26 -12.67 -7.70
CA SER A 198 7.18 -12.65 -8.68
C SER A 198 6.90 -14.03 -9.28
N ALA A 199 7.95 -14.83 -9.51
CA ALA A 199 7.79 -16.21 -9.97
C ALA A 199 7.05 -17.07 -8.93
N LEU A 200 7.41 -16.94 -7.65
CA LEU A 200 6.73 -17.64 -6.55
C LEU A 200 5.27 -17.18 -6.39
N PHE A 201 5.03 -15.86 -6.49
CA PHE A 201 3.69 -15.29 -6.41
C PHE A 201 2.79 -15.78 -7.56
N LYS A 202 3.33 -15.87 -8.77
CA LYS A 202 2.60 -16.44 -9.92
C LYS A 202 2.15 -17.89 -9.66
N SER A 203 3.05 -18.74 -9.15
CA SER A 203 2.70 -20.12 -8.80
C SER A 203 1.64 -20.19 -7.68
N LEU A 204 1.70 -19.26 -6.71
CA LEU A 204 0.65 -19.12 -5.69
C LEU A 204 -0.70 -18.77 -6.34
N ASP A 205 -0.74 -17.80 -7.25
CA ASP A 205 -1.97 -17.37 -7.91
C ASP A 205 -2.60 -18.49 -8.74
N GLU A 206 -1.79 -19.29 -9.43
CA GLU A 206 -2.26 -20.49 -10.14
C GLU A 206 -2.92 -21.50 -9.17
N ILE A 207 -2.32 -21.73 -7.99
CA ILE A 207 -2.90 -22.59 -6.96
C ILE A 207 -4.21 -22.00 -6.42
N ARG A 208 -4.24 -20.70 -6.13
CA ARG A 208 -5.45 -20.01 -5.65
C ARG A 208 -6.61 -20.16 -6.63
N GLU A 209 -6.32 -20.03 -7.92
CA GLU A 209 -7.32 -20.15 -8.97
C GLU A 209 -7.86 -21.59 -9.06
N GLN A 210 -7.01 -22.60 -8.94
CA GLN A 210 -7.44 -24.01 -8.90
C GLN A 210 -8.38 -24.29 -7.72
N PHE A 211 -8.07 -23.77 -6.53
CA PHE A 211 -8.94 -23.88 -5.36
C PHE A 211 -10.27 -23.14 -5.52
N ALA A 212 -10.27 -21.99 -6.19
CA ALA A 212 -11.47 -21.21 -6.47
C ALA A 212 -12.42 -21.92 -7.45
N ARG A 213 -11.85 -22.58 -8.47
CA ARG A 213 -12.61 -23.37 -9.46
C ARG A 213 -13.16 -24.68 -8.90
N GLY A 214 -12.69 -25.13 -7.74
CA GLY A 214 -13.13 -26.37 -7.09
C GLY A 214 -12.66 -27.66 -7.80
N GLY A 215 -11.67 -27.55 -8.70
CA GLY A 215 -11.18 -28.67 -9.51
C GLY A 215 -10.10 -29.52 -8.86
N VAL A 216 -9.70 -29.23 -7.62
CA VAL A 216 -8.60 -29.94 -6.93
C VAL A 216 -9.13 -31.20 -6.26
N PRO A 217 -8.63 -32.40 -6.63
CA PRO A 217 -9.01 -33.66 -5.97
C PRO A 217 -8.79 -33.60 -4.46
N GLU A 218 -9.73 -34.11 -3.66
CA GLU A 218 -9.69 -34.03 -2.18
C GLU A 218 -8.38 -34.57 -1.58
N LYS A 219 -7.82 -35.62 -2.18
CA LYS A 219 -6.53 -36.21 -1.78
C LYS A 219 -5.33 -35.29 -1.98
N GLU A 220 -5.40 -34.38 -2.95
CA GLU A 220 -4.31 -33.48 -3.33
C GLU A 220 -4.41 -32.12 -2.63
N GLN A 221 -5.61 -31.75 -2.16
CA GLN A 221 -5.86 -30.46 -1.50
C GLN A 221 -4.89 -30.16 -0.34
N PRO A 222 -4.57 -31.08 0.60
CA PRO A 222 -3.68 -30.76 1.71
C PRO A 222 -2.26 -30.39 1.25
N ALA A 223 -1.72 -31.14 0.29
CA ALA A 223 -0.37 -30.90 -0.25
C ALA A 223 -0.33 -29.59 -1.04
N LEU A 224 -1.31 -29.36 -1.91
CA LEU A 224 -1.38 -28.16 -2.74
C LEU A 224 -1.60 -26.89 -1.90
N ALA A 225 -2.44 -26.98 -0.86
CA ALA A 225 -2.64 -25.87 0.08
C ALA A 225 -1.37 -25.55 0.87
N SER A 226 -0.61 -26.57 1.29
CA SER A 226 0.68 -26.36 1.96
C SER A 226 1.66 -25.65 1.03
N ALA A 227 1.83 -26.16 -0.20
CA ALA A 227 2.70 -25.55 -1.20
C ALA A 227 2.31 -24.10 -1.50
N GLY A 228 1.02 -23.82 -1.70
CA GLY A 228 0.53 -22.46 -1.93
C GLY A 228 0.83 -21.54 -0.74
N ALA A 229 0.62 -22.03 0.49
CA ALA A 229 0.93 -21.24 1.67
C ALA A 229 2.45 -20.96 1.77
N ASP A 230 3.31 -21.95 1.53
CA ASP A 230 4.78 -21.80 1.53
C ASP A 230 5.24 -20.80 0.45
N LEU A 231 4.65 -20.85 -0.75
CA LEU A 231 4.91 -19.88 -1.82
C LEU A 231 4.55 -18.45 -1.41
N ALA A 232 3.43 -18.26 -0.71
CA ALA A 232 3.02 -16.97 -0.17
C ALA A 232 4.02 -16.45 0.86
N LEU A 233 4.50 -17.29 1.77
CA LEU A 233 5.52 -16.90 2.73
C LEU A 233 6.84 -16.54 2.03
N ASN A 234 7.33 -17.39 1.14
CA ASN A 234 8.63 -17.22 0.50
C ASN A 234 8.67 -15.95 -0.37
N SER A 235 7.60 -15.68 -1.12
CA SER A 235 7.46 -14.42 -1.86
C SER A 235 7.45 -13.20 -0.93
N ALA A 236 6.68 -13.24 0.16
CA ALA A 236 6.63 -12.17 1.17
C ALA A 236 8.02 -11.91 1.80
N MET A 237 8.70 -12.98 2.19
CA MET A 237 10.02 -12.92 2.84
C MET A 237 11.11 -12.41 1.91
N ALA A 238 11.07 -12.75 0.62
CA ALA A 238 11.98 -12.21 -0.38
C ALA A 238 11.83 -10.68 -0.49
N LEU A 239 10.59 -10.18 -0.61
CA LEU A 239 10.32 -8.73 -0.66
C LEU A 239 10.74 -8.03 0.63
N LEU A 240 10.44 -8.61 1.80
CA LEU A 240 10.82 -8.05 3.09
C LEU A 240 12.34 -7.98 3.27
N SER A 241 13.06 -9.03 2.87
CA SER A 241 14.53 -9.06 2.97
C SER A 241 15.16 -8.02 2.05
N CYS A 242 14.62 -7.88 0.84
CA CYS A 242 15.02 -6.83 -0.11
C CYS A 242 14.84 -5.44 0.49
N TRP A 243 13.68 -5.19 1.10
CA TRP A 243 13.38 -3.91 1.75
C TRP A 243 14.31 -3.63 2.93
N GLN A 244 14.57 -4.62 3.79
CA GLN A 244 15.49 -4.49 4.93
C GLN A 244 16.91 -4.15 4.46
N MET A 245 17.40 -4.82 3.41
CA MET A 245 18.69 -4.51 2.79
C MET A 245 18.76 -3.04 2.35
N LEU A 246 17.74 -2.55 1.63
CA LEU A 246 17.69 -1.16 1.17
C LEU A 246 17.68 -0.15 2.33
N ARG A 247 17.02 -0.48 3.46
CA ARG A 247 17.02 0.37 4.66
C ARG A 247 18.37 0.43 5.35
N THR A 248 19.02 -0.71 5.56
CA THR A 248 20.33 -0.75 6.21
C THR A 248 21.37 0.07 5.46
N LEU A 249 21.24 0.20 4.14
CA LEU A 249 22.14 1.01 3.33
C LEU A 249 21.88 2.51 3.52
N HIS A 250 20.61 2.94 3.58
CA HIS A 250 20.23 4.33 3.84
C HIS A 250 20.74 4.83 5.21
N ASP A 251 20.69 3.99 6.24
CA ASP A 251 21.16 4.36 7.59
C ASP A 251 22.71 4.43 7.70
N THR A 252 23.45 3.97 6.68
CA THR A 252 24.92 3.96 6.65
C THR A 252 25.55 5.01 5.73
N ALA A 253 24.76 5.82 5.03
CA ALA A 253 25.29 6.90 4.20
C ALA A 253 25.80 8.06 5.09
N PRO A 254 27.07 8.49 4.97
CA PRO A 254 27.56 9.64 5.73
C PRO A 254 26.87 10.92 5.25
N ALA A 255 26.47 11.76 6.22
CA ALA A 255 25.86 13.08 6.01
C ALA A 255 26.79 14.07 5.28
#